data_AF-A0A5N1J999-F1
#
_entry.id   AF-A0A5N1J999-F1
#
_cell.length_a   1.000
_cell.length_b   1.000
_cell.length_c   1.000
_cell.angle_alpha   90.00
_cell.angle_beta   90.00
_cell.angle_gamma   90.00
#
_symmetry.space_group_name_H-M   'P 1'
#
loop_
_entity.id
_entity.type
_entity.pdbx_description
1 polymer ?
#
loop_
_entity_poly.entity_id
_entity_poly.type
_entity_poly.pdbx_seq_one_letter_code
_entity_poly.pdbx_strand_id
1 'polypeptide(L)'
;MSTDLLQLPTRHLLDKIGAGNHKPGSGSAAALNGILSSELLETVIELTLEREKTYIHCKTEFEAIKNKIINIIGPRLEVLFEEDSLQFDKTIQKRKERNKERNQKIKNDLQEESLQELKRSTEIPIEIANLCIQLAKYSVVVFDKGFKSARGDSGVALGSSLSGLSGCIAIISLNLQSFPKNAWTNSIEIQKKELKNEFNNLSKENVRLMDTLDEEADIKGDFLVEFTEIRKSLFGKSNVSHTDIENLARRIQNALWGYKELIWSVNPPDNLLGVLKPQKVIELLRYAFHKAHTLGVNEQGEEIAGIINNEDYTITISDMYKPDVIKFTTAHELGHALLHDKIELHRDLPLDGSDIERYRPIEEIQADKFAAVFLMPKKIVVQLFYERFQIKRFTINENTARLLDSTAHELRKKVKNKRDLSRMIAKCGYYNSRPFDSLSKIFQVSIEAMAIRLEELELIEY
;
A
#
# COMPACT_ATOMS: atom_id res chain seq x y z
N MET A 1 -38.73 36.37 4.64
CA MET A 1 -37.51 35.84 3.99
C MET A 1 -37.49 34.34 4.24
N SER A 2 -37.43 33.52 3.19
CA SER A 2 -37.15 32.08 3.36
C SER A 2 -35.76 32.00 3.97
N THR A 3 -35.62 31.41 5.15
CA THR A 3 -34.30 31.16 5.75
C THR A 3 -33.58 30.17 4.85
N ASP A 4 -32.35 30.51 4.44
CA ASP A 4 -31.48 29.61 3.70
C ASP A 4 -31.32 28.30 4.49
N LEU A 5 -31.60 27.16 3.85
CA LEU A 5 -31.64 25.87 4.54
C LEU A 5 -30.26 25.41 4.99
N LEU A 6 -29.19 25.75 4.25
CA LEU A 6 -27.81 25.39 4.59
C LEU A 6 -27.25 26.26 5.71
N GLN A 7 -27.80 27.46 5.91
CA GLN A 7 -27.42 28.36 7.01
C GLN A 7 -28.06 27.97 8.36
N LEU A 8 -28.93 26.97 8.39
CA LEU A 8 -29.51 26.49 9.64
C LEU A 8 -28.48 25.70 10.45
N PRO A 9 -28.48 25.81 11.80
CA PRO A 9 -27.74 24.89 12.64
C PRO A 9 -28.11 23.45 12.29
N THR A 10 -27.13 22.55 12.20
CA THR A 10 -27.32 21.17 11.75
C THR A 10 -28.47 20.48 12.48
N ARG A 11 -28.58 20.67 13.81
CA ARG A 11 -29.69 20.11 14.61
C ARG A 11 -31.07 20.58 14.11
N HIS A 12 -31.21 21.87 13.83
CA HIS A 12 -32.48 22.44 13.33
C HIS A 12 -32.80 21.96 11.92
N LEU A 13 -31.79 21.81 11.05
CA LEU A 13 -31.99 21.26 9.72
C LEU A 13 -32.50 19.81 9.79
N LEU A 14 -31.87 18.98 10.63
CA LEU A 14 -32.28 17.59 10.84
C LEU A 14 -33.69 17.50 11.45
N ASP A 15 -34.02 18.35 12.42
CA ASP A 15 -35.37 18.40 13.00
C ASP A 15 -36.41 18.77 11.94
N LYS A 16 -36.09 19.70 11.03
CA LYS A 16 -36.98 20.05 9.91
C LYS A 16 -37.17 18.91 8.91
N ILE A 17 -36.10 18.18 8.55
CA ILE A 17 -36.18 17.00 7.67
C ILE A 17 -37.01 15.89 8.36
N GLY A 18 -36.81 15.68 9.65
CA GLY A 18 -37.47 14.63 10.44
C GLY A 18 -38.92 14.94 10.85
N ALA A 19 -39.37 16.19 10.72
CA ALA A 19 -40.70 16.62 11.16
C ALA A 19 -41.87 16.02 10.34
N GLY A 20 -41.60 15.30 9.26
CA GLY A 20 -42.64 14.71 8.40
C GLY A 20 -43.44 15.75 7.61
N ASN A 21 -42.99 17.01 7.61
CA ASN A 21 -43.55 18.07 6.78
C ASN A 21 -43.02 17.96 5.35
N HIS A 22 -43.71 18.56 4.39
CA HIS A 22 -43.31 18.54 2.97
C HIS A 22 -42.11 19.46 2.64
N LYS A 23 -41.52 20.14 3.64
CA LYS A 23 -40.44 21.12 3.49
C LYS A 23 -39.48 21.11 4.69
N PRO A 24 -38.16 20.91 4.51
CA PRO A 24 -37.51 20.35 3.31
C PRO A 24 -37.90 18.88 3.09
N GLY A 25 -38.02 18.47 1.83
CA GLY A 25 -38.47 17.14 1.45
C GLY A 25 -37.34 16.16 1.16
N SER A 26 -37.71 14.98 0.64
CA SER A 26 -36.76 13.94 0.25
C SER A 26 -35.83 14.33 -0.90
N GLY A 27 -36.22 15.28 -1.76
CA GLY A 27 -35.36 15.80 -2.84
C GLY A 27 -34.24 16.67 -2.30
N SER A 28 -34.54 17.58 -1.38
CA SER A 28 -33.53 18.29 -0.57
C SER A 28 -32.61 17.30 0.17
N ALA A 29 -33.16 16.26 0.80
CA ALA A 29 -32.30 15.25 1.44
C ALA A 29 -31.35 14.54 0.44
N ALA A 30 -31.82 14.28 -0.78
CA ALA A 30 -30.98 13.71 -1.85
C ALA A 30 -29.87 14.68 -2.31
N ALA A 31 -30.19 15.97 -2.47
CA ALA A 31 -29.18 17.00 -2.79
C ALA A 31 -28.13 17.13 -1.68
N LEU A 32 -28.54 17.09 -0.40
CA LEU A 32 -27.62 17.13 0.74
C LEU A 32 -26.61 15.98 0.74
N ASN A 33 -27.03 14.76 0.35
CA ASN A 33 -26.11 13.64 0.17
C ASN A 33 -25.06 13.92 -0.93
N GLY A 34 -25.45 14.59 -2.01
CA GLY A 34 -24.51 15.01 -3.06
C GLY A 34 -23.54 16.08 -2.58
N ILE A 35 -24.00 17.06 -1.77
CA ILE A 35 -23.14 18.08 -1.16
C ILE A 35 -22.10 17.39 -0.27
N LEU A 36 -22.52 16.49 0.63
CA LEU A 36 -21.60 15.73 1.48
C LEU A 36 -20.58 14.94 0.66
N SER A 37 -21.02 14.30 -0.43
CA SER A 37 -20.11 13.61 -1.35
C SER A 37 -19.09 14.54 -2.02
N SER A 38 -19.46 15.79 -2.28
CA SER A 38 -18.56 16.79 -2.88
C SER A 38 -17.44 17.18 -1.91
N GLU A 39 -17.81 17.48 -0.67
CA GLU A 39 -16.86 17.86 0.41
C GLU A 39 -15.85 16.75 0.71
N LEU A 40 -16.32 15.50 0.81
CA LEU A 40 -15.46 14.34 1.07
C LEU A 40 -14.49 14.09 -0.10
N LEU A 41 -14.96 14.22 -1.33
CA LEU A 41 -14.10 14.08 -2.51
C LEU A 41 -13.04 15.17 -2.57
N GLU A 42 -13.42 16.42 -2.32
CA GLU A 42 -12.49 17.54 -2.27
C GLU A 42 -11.38 17.28 -1.25
N THR A 43 -11.74 16.86 -0.03
CA THR A 43 -10.79 16.55 1.04
C THR A 43 -9.75 15.50 0.60
N VAL A 44 -10.20 14.38 0.03
CA VAL A 44 -9.26 13.32 -0.41
C VAL A 44 -8.38 13.81 -1.55
N ILE A 45 -8.94 14.57 -2.49
CA ILE A 45 -8.17 15.13 -3.60
C ILE A 45 -7.10 16.10 -3.08
N GLU A 46 -7.44 16.99 -2.15
CA GLU A 46 -6.48 17.92 -1.55
C GLU A 46 -5.34 17.20 -0.85
N LEU A 47 -5.66 16.26 0.04
CA LEU A 47 -4.65 15.43 0.71
C LEU A 47 -3.77 14.69 -0.31
N THR A 48 -4.33 14.26 -1.43
CA THR A 48 -3.54 13.61 -2.50
C THR A 48 -2.59 14.60 -3.18
N LEU A 49 -3.08 15.79 -3.54
CA LEU A 49 -2.31 16.82 -4.25
C LEU A 49 -1.20 17.43 -3.39
N GLU A 50 -1.37 17.52 -2.07
CA GLU A 50 -0.30 17.91 -1.13
C GLU A 50 0.91 16.95 -1.16
N ARG A 51 0.72 15.72 -1.66
CA ARG A 51 1.73 14.66 -1.72
C ARG A 51 2.28 14.50 -3.14
N GLU A 52 2.61 15.63 -3.78
CA GLU A 52 2.95 15.73 -5.21
C GLU A 52 3.98 14.70 -5.69
N LYS A 53 5.06 14.46 -4.93
CA LYS A 53 6.11 13.51 -5.32
C LYS A 53 5.60 12.09 -5.51
N THR A 54 4.64 11.66 -4.69
CA THR A 54 4.09 10.29 -4.71
C THR A 54 2.95 10.16 -5.72
N TYR A 55 2.16 11.22 -5.91
CA TYR A 55 0.92 11.20 -6.70
C TYR A 55 0.99 12.02 -7.99
N ILE A 56 2.20 12.26 -8.52
CA ILE A 56 2.41 13.03 -9.75
C ILE A 56 1.62 12.49 -10.95
N HIS A 57 1.41 11.17 -11.00
CA HIS A 57 0.74 10.47 -12.08
C HIS A 57 -0.77 10.78 -12.19
N CYS A 58 -1.42 11.24 -11.11
CA CYS A 58 -2.85 11.57 -11.10
C CYS A 58 -3.13 13.07 -10.90
N LYS A 59 -2.09 13.91 -10.77
CA LYS A 59 -2.20 15.34 -10.45
C LYS A 59 -3.18 16.09 -11.37
N THR A 60 -2.97 16.04 -12.69
CA THR A 60 -3.80 16.78 -13.66
C THR A 60 -5.26 16.31 -13.69
N GLU A 61 -5.49 15.00 -13.55
CA GLU A 61 -6.84 14.43 -13.48
C GLU A 61 -7.57 14.92 -12.22
N PHE A 62 -6.88 14.92 -11.09
CA PHE A 62 -7.43 15.33 -9.80
C PHE A 62 -7.70 16.83 -9.72
N GLU A 63 -6.82 17.66 -10.29
CA GLU A 63 -7.06 19.10 -10.44
C GLU A 63 -8.31 19.38 -11.30
N ALA A 64 -8.49 18.63 -12.39
CA ALA A 64 -9.68 18.76 -13.24
C ALA A 64 -10.97 18.32 -12.51
N ILE A 65 -10.92 17.22 -11.77
CA ILE A 65 -12.05 16.74 -10.96
C ILE A 65 -12.37 17.76 -9.86
N LYS A 66 -11.38 18.20 -9.09
CA LYS A 66 -11.54 19.23 -8.04
C LYS A 66 -12.20 20.48 -8.57
N ASN A 67 -11.73 21.00 -9.71
CA ASN A 67 -12.30 22.19 -10.33
C ASN A 67 -13.77 22.02 -10.73
N LYS A 68 -14.17 20.83 -11.21
CA LYS A 68 -15.59 20.55 -11.50
C LYS A 68 -16.43 20.46 -10.24
N ILE A 69 -15.91 19.85 -9.18
CA ILE A 69 -16.64 19.71 -7.91
C ILE A 69 -16.89 21.10 -7.31
N ILE A 70 -15.84 21.90 -7.13
CA ILE A 70 -15.91 23.18 -6.42
C ILE A 70 -16.65 24.25 -7.21
N ASN A 71 -16.45 24.32 -8.53
CA ASN A 71 -16.98 25.45 -9.31
C ASN A 71 -18.31 25.14 -10.01
N ILE A 72 -18.74 23.87 -10.06
CA ILE A 72 -19.92 23.46 -10.83
C ILE A 72 -20.85 22.59 -9.98
N ILE A 73 -20.38 21.43 -9.53
CA ILE A 73 -21.26 20.40 -8.97
C ILE A 73 -21.76 20.78 -7.58
N GLY A 74 -20.85 21.10 -6.66
CA GLY A 74 -21.16 21.48 -5.27
C GLY A 74 -22.13 22.67 -5.21
N PRO A 75 -21.77 23.83 -5.80
CA PRO A 75 -22.65 24.99 -5.82
C PRO A 75 -24.00 24.73 -6.48
N ARG A 76 -24.06 23.92 -7.54
CA ARG A 76 -25.34 23.58 -8.17
C ARG A 76 -26.20 22.71 -7.25
N LEU A 77 -25.62 21.78 -6.50
CA LEU A 77 -26.35 20.98 -5.52
C LEU A 77 -26.88 21.82 -4.36
N GLU A 78 -26.15 22.82 -3.90
CA GLU A 78 -26.63 23.79 -2.89
C GLU A 78 -27.86 24.56 -3.38
N VAL A 79 -27.83 25.00 -4.63
CA VAL A 79 -28.99 25.66 -5.25
C VAL A 79 -30.17 24.68 -5.37
N LEU A 80 -29.93 23.46 -5.86
CA LEU A 80 -30.97 22.43 -6.03
C LEU A 80 -31.58 22.00 -4.69
N PHE A 81 -30.80 22.01 -3.61
CA PHE A 81 -31.24 21.72 -2.26
C PHE A 81 -32.37 22.65 -1.81
N GLU A 82 -32.25 23.95 -2.11
CA GLU A 82 -33.28 24.94 -1.86
C GLU A 82 -34.42 24.90 -2.88
N GLU A 83 -34.07 24.82 -4.17
CA GLU A 83 -35.02 24.83 -5.28
C GLU A 83 -36.04 23.69 -5.16
N ASP A 84 -35.61 22.47 -4.80
CA ASP A 84 -36.51 21.33 -4.57
C ASP A 84 -37.57 21.67 -3.52
N SER A 85 -37.12 22.19 -2.38
CA SER A 85 -37.98 22.52 -1.26
C SER A 85 -39.01 23.60 -1.63
N LEU A 86 -38.60 24.63 -2.36
CA LEU A 86 -39.47 25.73 -2.77
C LEU A 86 -40.43 25.31 -3.89
N GLN A 87 -39.95 24.55 -4.86
CA GLN A 87 -40.74 24.15 -6.02
C GLN A 87 -41.81 23.12 -5.62
N PHE A 88 -41.49 22.17 -4.74
CA PHE A 88 -42.48 21.21 -4.24
C PHE A 88 -43.54 21.87 -3.34
N ASP A 89 -43.17 22.88 -2.55
CA ASP A 89 -44.13 23.63 -1.72
C ASP A 89 -45.25 24.27 -2.56
N LYS A 90 -44.96 24.79 -3.76
CA LYS A 90 -45.98 25.32 -4.68
C LYS A 90 -47.03 24.27 -5.05
N THR A 91 -46.61 23.03 -5.33
CA THR A 91 -47.51 21.91 -5.60
C THR A 91 -48.43 21.65 -4.41
N ILE A 92 -47.90 21.67 -3.19
CA ILE A 92 -48.67 21.44 -1.96
C ILE A 92 -49.64 22.60 -1.68
N GLN A 93 -49.23 23.84 -1.90
CA GLN A 93 -50.10 25.01 -1.77
C GLN A 93 -51.31 24.92 -2.71
N LYS A 94 -51.10 24.60 -3.99
CA LYS A 94 -52.19 24.39 -4.96
C LYS A 94 -53.13 23.25 -4.58
N ARG A 95 -52.59 22.15 -4.06
CA ARG A 95 -53.42 21.05 -3.52
C ARG A 95 -54.25 21.48 -2.31
N LYS A 96 -53.70 22.30 -1.42
CA LYS A 96 -54.43 22.85 -0.25
C LYS A 96 -55.54 23.82 -0.67
N GLU A 97 -55.26 24.71 -1.62
CA GLU A 97 -56.26 25.62 -2.23
C GLU A 97 -57.40 24.82 -2.86
N ARG A 98 -57.06 23.84 -3.71
CA ARG A 98 -58.02 22.93 -4.35
C ARG A 98 -58.91 22.23 -3.32
N ASN A 99 -58.35 21.73 -2.22
CA ASN A 99 -59.12 21.00 -1.22
C ASN A 99 -60.11 21.90 -0.46
N LYS A 100 -59.83 23.20 -0.31
CA LYS A 100 -60.71 24.18 0.34
C LYS A 100 -61.81 24.71 -0.57
N GLU A 101 -61.58 24.71 -1.88
CA GLU A 101 -62.52 25.23 -2.87
C GLU A 101 -63.80 24.37 -2.97
N ARG A 102 -64.95 25.02 -3.12
CA ARG A 102 -66.27 24.36 -3.27
C ARG A 102 -66.69 24.27 -4.73
N ASN A 103 -66.33 25.24 -5.56
CA ASN A 103 -66.66 25.25 -6.98
C ASN A 103 -65.85 24.20 -7.74
N GLN A 104 -66.54 23.27 -8.40
CA GLN A 104 -65.90 22.16 -9.11
C GLN A 104 -65.03 22.62 -10.29
N LYS A 105 -65.41 23.70 -10.98
CA LYS A 105 -64.62 24.23 -12.10
C LYS A 105 -63.27 24.76 -11.61
N ILE A 106 -63.31 25.61 -10.58
CA ILE A 106 -62.08 26.17 -9.97
C ILE A 106 -61.22 25.05 -9.37
N LYS A 107 -61.84 24.01 -8.79
CA LYS A 107 -61.11 22.81 -8.34
C LYS A 107 -60.34 22.12 -9.46
N ASN A 108 -60.93 22.00 -10.65
CA ASN A 108 -60.26 21.38 -11.79
C ASN A 108 -59.10 22.24 -12.29
N ASP A 109 -59.28 23.57 -12.31
CA ASP A 109 -58.22 24.52 -12.70
C ASP A 109 -57.03 24.45 -11.72
N LEU A 110 -57.30 24.47 -10.40
CA LEU A 110 -56.27 24.31 -9.36
C LEU A 110 -55.59 22.93 -9.39
N GLN A 111 -56.32 21.88 -9.78
CA GLN A 111 -55.74 20.56 -10.00
C GLN A 111 -54.72 20.59 -11.13
N GLU A 112 -55.07 21.19 -12.27
CA GLU A 112 -54.16 21.32 -13.41
C GLU A 112 -52.93 22.16 -13.06
N GLU A 113 -53.12 23.30 -12.38
CA GLU A 113 -52.00 24.11 -11.87
C GLU A 113 -51.08 23.31 -10.94
N SER A 114 -51.64 22.50 -10.03
CA SER A 114 -50.84 21.65 -9.15
C SER A 114 -50.02 20.59 -9.91
N LEU A 115 -50.57 20.06 -11.01
CA LEU A 115 -49.87 19.09 -11.86
C LEU A 115 -48.76 19.76 -12.66
N GLN A 116 -48.95 21.00 -13.12
CA GLN A 116 -47.90 21.77 -13.80
C GLN A 116 -46.73 22.09 -12.86
N GLU A 117 -47.01 22.48 -11.61
CA GLU A 117 -45.95 22.68 -10.61
C GLU A 117 -45.23 21.36 -10.27
N LEU A 118 -45.95 20.23 -10.23
CA LEU A 118 -45.36 18.91 -9.99
C LEU A 118 -44.48 18.44 -11.16
N LYS A 119 -44.81 18.79 -12.41
CA LYS A 119 -43.94 18.50 -13.57
C LYS A 119 -42.57 19.16 -13.38
N ARG A 120 -42.55 20.45 -13.05
CA ARG A 120 -41.31 21.19 -12.75
C ARG A 120 -40.57 20.59 -11.55
N SER A 121 -41.29 20.22 -10.48
CA SER A 121 -40.71 19.51 -9.33
C SER A 121 -40.11 18.15 -9.70
N THR A 122 -40.49 17.54 -10.81
CA THR A 122 -39.96 16.23 -11.25
C THR A 122 -38.62 16.38 -11.98
N GLU A 123 -38.34 17.54 -12.56
CA GLU A 123 -37.10 17.82 -13.29
C GLU A 123 -35.91 18.03 -12.34
N ILE A 124 -36.14 18.62 -11.16
CA ILE A 124 -35.10 18.88 -10.15
C ILE A 124 -34.42 17.59 -9.65
N PRO A 125 -35.15 16.53 -9.22
CA PRO A 125 -34.52 15.26 -8.84
C PRO A 125 -33.72 14.59 -9.96
N ILE A 126 -34.07 14.79 -11.23
CA ILE A 126 -33.30 14.25 -12.35
C ILE A 126 -31.93 14.92 -12.41
N GLU A 127 -31.89 16.24 -12.24
CA GLU A 127 -30.63 16.97 -12.22
C GLU A 127 -29.75 16.57 -11.02
N ILE A 128 -30.34 16.50 -9.81
CA ILE A 128 -29.64 16.03 -8.61
C ILE A 128 -29.06 14.62 -8.84
N ALA A 129 -29.85 13.71 -9.41
CA ALA A 129 -29.41 12.36 -9.72
C ALA A 129 -28.21 12.32 -10.68
N ASN A 130 -28.22 13.14 -11.73
CA ASN A 130 -27.11 13.23 -12.69
C ASN A 130 -25.83 13.80 -12.06
N LEU A 131 -25.94 14.78 -11.16
CA LEU A 131 -24.80 15.29 -10.40
C LEU A 131 -24.24 14.24 -9.44
N CYS A 132 -25.12 13.49 -8.75
CA CYS A 132 -24.72 12.35 -7.91
C CYS A 132 -24.02 11.25 -8.71
N ILE A 133 -24.46 10.96 -9.95
CA ILE A 133 -23.76 10.01 -10.84
C ILE A 133 -22.33 10.48 -11.14
N GLN A 134 -22.14 11.77 -11.40
CA GLN A 134 -20.79 12.32 -11.66
C GLN A 134 -19.89 12.19 -10.43
N LEU A 135 -20.42 12.56 -9.25
CA LEU A 135 -19.68 12.42 -7.98
C LEU A 135 -19.35 10.96 -7.70
N ALA A 136 -20.29 10.03 -7.84
CA ALA A 136 -20.04 8.60 -7.68
C ALA A 136 -18.94 8.09 -8.63
N LYS A 137 -18.95 8.51 -9.90
CA LYS A 137 -17.88 8.17 -10.86
C LYS A 137 -16.53 8.74 -10.42
N TYR A 138 -16.49 9.96 -9.90
CA TYR A 138 -15.27 10.54 -9.34
C TYR A 138 -14.80 9.82 -8.06
N SER A 139 -15.72 9.39 -7.19
CA SER A 139 -15.39 8.62 -5.99
C SER A 139 -14.65 7.34 -6.31
N VAL A 140 -15.04 6.61 -7.36
CA VAL A 140 -14.32 5.41 -7.81
C VAL A 140 -12.90 5.76 -8.25
N VAL A 141 -12.73 6.79 -9.10
CA VAL A 141 -11.41 7.22 -9.59
C VAL A 141 -10.50 7.68 -8.44
N VAL A 142 -11.05 8.46 -7.50
CA VAL A 142 -10.31 8.99 -6.36
C VAL A 142 -9.95 7.88 -5.38
N PHE A 143 -10.80 6.88 -5.19
CA PHE A 143 -10.47 5.71 -4.38
C PHE A 143 -9.28 4.92 -4.96
N ASP A 144 -9.30 4.65 -6.27
CA ASP A 144 -8.30 3.80 -6.91
C ASP A 144 -6.93 4.49 -7.04
N LYS A 145 -6.89 5.81 -7.23
CA LYS A 145 -5.65 6.57 -7.52
C LYS A 145 -5.19 7.50 -6.41
N GLY A 146 -6.10 7.85 -5.50
CA GLY A 146 -5.86 8.86 -4.48
C GLY A 146 -5.03 8.37 -3.30
N PHE A 147 -4.90 9.24 -2.31
CA PHE A 147 -4.16 8.92 -1.11
C PHE A 147 -4.78 7.74 -0.35
N LYS A 148 -4.09 6.59 -0.37
CA LYS A 148 -4.59 5.32 0.19
C LYS A 148 -5.10 5.41 1.63
N SER A 149 -4.50 6.25 2.49
CA SER A 149 -4.94 6.38 3.88
C SER A 149 -6.25 7.17 4.05
N ALA A 150 -6.65 7.96 3.06
CA ALA A 150 -7.86 8.78 3.07
C ALA A 150 -8.98 8.21 2.17
N ARG A 151 -8.72 7.14 1.41
CA ARG A 151 -9.69 6.56 0.46
C ARG A 151 -11.00 6.07 1.10
N GLY A 152 -11.02 5.85 2.42
CA GLY A 152 -12.26 5.57 3.16
C GLY A 152 -13.32 6.66 2.93
N ASP A 153 -12.91 7.92 2.90
CA ASP A 153 -13.79 9.05 2.64
C ASP A 153 -14.33 9.03 1.20
N SER A 154 -13.55 8.53 0.23
CA SER A 154 -14.03 8.28 -1.14
C SER A 154 -15.13 7.22 -1.19
N GLY A 155 -15.02 6.16 -0.37
CA GLY A 155 -16.07 5.16 -0.21
C GLY A 155 -17.35 5.73 0.38
N VAL A 156 -17.24 6.58 1.41
CA VAL A 156 -18.39 7.28 2.00
C VAL A 156 -19.03 8.25 0.99
N ALA A 157 -18.22 8.95 0.19
CA ALA A 157 -18.69 9.81 -0.89
C ALA A 157 -19.50 9.03 -1.94
N LEU A 158 -19.00 7.87 -2.39
CA LEU A 158 -19.72 6.99 -3.31
C LEU A 158 -21.06 6.53 -2.72
N GLY A 159 -21.07 6.07 -1.47
CA GLY A 159 -22.29 5.65 -0.79
C GLY A 159 -23.31 6.78 -0.61
N SER A 160 -22.85 8.00 -0.32
CA SER A 160 -23.69 9.20 -0.23
C SER A 160 -24.29 9.55 -1.59
N SER A 161 -23.48 9.55 -2.65
CA SER A 161 -23.95 9.76 -4.02
C SER A 161 -24.99 8.72 -4.47
N LEU A 162 -24.80 7.43 -4.14
CA LEU A 162 -25.76 6.37 -4.41
C LEU A 162 -27.07 6.56 -3.63
N SER A 163 -26.99 7.04 -2.39
CA SER A 163 -28.16 7.37 -1.57
C SER A 163 -28.96 8.53 -2.17
N GLY A 164 -28.28 9.58 -2.63
CA GLY A 164 -28.89 10.68 -3.38
C GLY A 164 -29.58 10.21 -4.67
N LEU A 165 -28.86 9.44 -5.50
CA LEU A 165 -29.36 8.89 -6.76
C LEU A 165 -30.60 7.99 -6.56
N SER A 166 -30.55 7.05 -5.62
CA SER A 166 -31.68 6.17 -5.33
C SER A 166 -32.89 6.92 -4.79
N GLY A 167 -32.67 7.91 -3.93
CA GLY A 167 -33.71 8.82 -3.45
C GLY A 167 -34.40 9.56 -4.59
N CYS A 168 -33.64 10.14 -5.52
CA CYS A 168 -34.19 10.81 -6.71
C CYS A 168 -35.01 9.87 -7.59
N ILE A 169 -34.54 8.65 -7.86
CA ILE A 169 -35.28 7.64 -8.66
C ILE A 169 -36.64 7.32 -8.01
N ALA A 170 -36.68 7.20 -6.68
CA ALA A 170 -37.92 6.96 -5.94
C ALA A 170 -38.88 8.16 -6.05
N ILE A 171 -38.38 9.39 -5.88
CA ILE A 171 -39.16 10.62 -6.00
C ILE A 171 -39.77 10.77 -7.40
N ILE A 172 -38.97 10.57 -8.44
CA ILE A 172 -39.45 10.61 -9.83
C ILE A 172 -40.57 9.60 -10.04
N SER A 173 -40.40 8.37 -9.52
CA SER A 173 -41.43 7.33 -9.62
C SER A 173 -42.74 7.71 -8.92
N LEU A 174 -42.66 8.32 -7.73
CA LEU A 174 -43.82 8.81 -6.98
C LEU A 174 -44.54 9.94 -7.73
N ASN A 175 -43.79 10.90 -8.28
CA ASN A 175 -44.37 12.02 -9.02
C ASN A 175 -45.11 11.54 -10.29
N LEU A 176 -44.54 10.58 -11.02
CA LEU A 176 -45.15 10.02 -12.24
C LEU A 176 -46.51 9.34 -11.99
N GLN A 177 -46.79 8.86 -10.77
CA GLN A 177 -48.10 8.28 -10.43
C GLN A 177 -49.26 9.29 -10.56
N SER A 178 -48.96 10.59 -10.54
CA SER A 178 -49.97 11.65 -10.65
C SER A 178 -50.37 11.97 -12.10
N PHE A 179 -49.76 11.33 -13.11
CA PHE A 179 -49.95 11.67 -14.52
C PHE A 179 -50.40 10.49 -15.39
N PRO A 180 -51.26 10.71 -16.39
CA PRO A 180 -51.55 9.71 -17.40
C PRO A 180 -50.35 9.49 -18.32
N LYS A 181 -50.26 8.32 -18.94
CA LYS A 181 -49.22 8.03 -19.94
C LYS A 181 -49.34 8.95 -21.14
N ASN A 182 -48.29 9.71 -21.42
CA ASN A 182 -48.16 10.62 -22.56
C ASN A 182 -46.68 10.75 -22.98
N ALA A 183 -46.40 11.59 -23.98
CA ALA A 183 -45.05 11.81 -24.49
C ALA A 183 -44.05 12.25 -23.40
N TRP A 184 -44.46 13.16 -22.50
CA TRP A 184 -43.63 13.65 -21.41
C TRP A 184 -43.38 12.57 -20.34
N THR A 185 -44.40 11.84 -19.88
CA THR A 185 -44.16 10.75 -18.90
C THR A 185 -43.27 9.66 -19.49
N ASN A 186 -43.38 9.39 -20.80
CA ASN A 186 -42.54 8.41 -21.48
C ASN A 186 -41.08 8.89 -21.55
N SER A 187 -40.83 10.17 -21.80
CA SER A 187 -39.45 10.70 -21.80
C SER A 187 -38.81 10.65 -20.41
N ILE A 188 -39.59 10.95 -19.36
CA ILE A 188 -39.09 10.85 -17.97
C ILE A 188 -38.84 9.38 -17.58
N GLU A 189 -39.68 8.44 -18.02
CA GLU A 189 -39.43 7.00 -17.79
C GLU A 189 -38.14 6.50 -18.45
N ILE A 190 -37.80 6.99 -19.65
CA ILE A 190 -36.54 6.67 -20.31
C ILE A 190 -35.36 7.16 -19.48
N GLN A 191 -35.36 8.44 -19.08
CA GLN A 191 -34.30 9.01 -18.24
C GLN A 191 -34.18 8.27 -16.91
N LYS A 192 -35.31 7.96 -16.25
CA LYS A 192 -35.32 7.19 -15.01
C LYS A 192 -34.71 5.79 -15.19
N LYS A 193 -34.96 5.13 -16.32
CA LYS A 193 -34.36 3.83 -16.63
C LYS A 193 -32.84 3.94 -16.78
N GLU A 194 -32.34 5.00 -17.41
CA GLU A 194 -30.91 5.29 -17.52
C GLU A 194 -30.28 5.53 -16.14
N LEU A 195 -30.91 6.36 -15.30
CA LEU A 195 -30.48 6.58 -13.92
C LEU A 195 -30.41 5.27 -13.11
N LYS A 196 -31.41 4.38 -13.28
CA LYS A 196 -31.42 3.08 -12.60
C LYS A 196 -30.30 2.15 -13.09
N ASN A 197 -29.95 2.20 -14.37
CA ASN A 197 -28.83 1.44 -14.89
C ASN A 197 -27.49 1.94 -14.33
N GLU A 198 -27.28 3.25 -14.29
CA GLU A 198 -26.11 3.88 -13.67
C GLU A 198 -26.02 3.53 -12.17
N PHE A 199 -27.14 3.59 -11.44
CA PHE A 199 -27.19 3.17 -10.04
C PHE A 199 -26.72 1.72 -9.85
N ASN A 200 -27.21 0.79 -10.69
CA ASN A 200 -26.82 -0.62 -10.60
C ASN A 200 -25.33 -0.83 -10.88
N ASN A 201 -24.76 -0.09 -11.83
CA ASN A 201 -23.34 -0.19 -12.15
C ASN A 201 -22.48 0.37 -11.02
N LEU A 202 -22.80 1.56 -10.53
CA LEU A 202 -22.06 2.21 -9.44
C LEU A 202 -22.22 1.48 -8.11
N SER A 203 -23.35 0.79 -7.88
CA SER A 203 -23.53 -0.07 -6.71
C SER A 203 -22.59 -1.28 -6.74
N LYS A 204 -22.29 -1.83 -7.92
CA LYS A 204 -21.28 -2.89 -8.05
C LYS A 204 -19.88 -2.37 -7.75
N GLU A 205 -19.55 -1.17 -8.23
CA GLU A 205 -18.28 -0.54 -7.87
C GLU A 205 -18.19 -0.30 -6.36
N ASN A 206 -19.28 0.14 -5.71
CA ASN A 206 -19.29 0.34 -4.26
C ASN A 206 -18.99 -0.94 -3.47
N VAL A 207 -19.54 -2.08 -3.92
CA VAL A 207 -19.20 -3.40 -3.36
C VAL A 207 -17.73 -3.74 -3.63
N ARG A 208 -17.25 -3.56 -4.87
CA ARG A 208 -15.83 -3.78 -5.21
C ARG A 208 -14.89 -2.99 -4.31
N LEU A 209 -15.21 -1.72 -4.01
CA LEU A 209 -14.37 -0.89 -3.15
C LEU A 209 -14.29 -1.48 -1.73
N MET A 210 -15.42 -1.96 -1.20
CA MET A 210 -15.46 -2.62 0.11
C MET A 210 -14.64 -3.92 0.10
N ASP A 211 -14.86 -4.78 -0.90
CA ASP A 211 -14.11 -6.04 -1.05
C ASP A 211 -12.60 -5.78 -1.15
N THR A 212 -12.18 -4.73 -1.88
CA THR A 212 -10.77 -4.32 -1.98
C THR A 212 -10.19 -3.93 -0.62
N LEU A 213 -10.96 -3.21 0.21
CA LEU A 213 -10.51 -2.84 1.56
C LEU A 213 -10.39 -4.06 2.47
N ASP A 214 -11.33 -5.00 2.37
CA ASP A 214 -11.32 -6.24 3.14
C ASP A 214 -10.12 -7.12 2.77
N GLU A 215 -9.87 -7.33 1.47
CA GLU A 215 -8.69 -8.06 0.98
C GLU A 215 -7.39 -7.43 1.48
N GLU A 216 -7.26 -6.11 1.41
CA GLU A 216 -6.07 -5.42 1.91
C GLU A 216 -5.91 -5.51 3.42
N ALA A 217 -7.03 -5.51 4.18
CA ALA A 217 -7.01 -5.69 5.61
C ALA A 217 -6.56 -7.11 5.99
N ASP A 218 -7.06 -8.13 5.28
CA ASP A 218 -6.69 -9.53 5.47
C ASP A 218 -5.20 -9.76 5.16
N ILE A 219 -4.73 -9.29 3.99
CA ILE A 219 -3.32 -9.40 3.60
C ILE A 219 -2.42 -8.71 4.64
N LYS A 220 -2.82 -7.56 5.16
CA LYS A 220 -2.08 -6.85 6.20
C LYS A 220 -2.13 -7.59 7.55
N GLY A 221 -3.25 -8.22 7.87
CA GLY A 221 -3.39 -9.10 9.03
C GLY A 221 -2.42 -10.27 8.98
N ASP A 222 -2.42 -11.02 7.87
CA ASP A 222 -1.52 -12.15 7.62
C ASP A 222 -0.05 -11.73 7.66
N PHE A 223 0.27 -10.58 7.08
CA PHE A 223 1.60 -9.97 7.14
C PHE A 223 2.06 -9.72 8.59
N LEU A 224 1.21 -9.11 9.42
CA LEU A 224 1.52 -8.82 10.81
C LEU A 224 1.70 -10.10 11.65
N VAL A 225 0.86 -11.10 11.40
CA VAL A 225 0.98 -12.42 12.03
C VAL A 225 2.31 -13.06 11.63
N GLU A 226 2.66 -13.06 10.34
CA GLU A 226 3.88 -13.70 9.85
C GLU A 226 5.15 -13.12 10.51
N PHE A 227 5.27 -11.79 10.60
CA PHE A 227 6.45 -11.18 11.24
C PHE A 227 6.45 -11.32 12.76
N THR A 228 5.28 -11.43 13.40
CA THR A 228 5.17 -11.77 14.82
C THR A 228 5.67 -13.20 15.08
N GLU A 229 5.29 -14.15 14.22
CA GLU A 229 5.71 -15.55 14.33
C GLU A 229 7.17 -15.75 13.97
N ILE A 230 7.70 -15.03 12.96
CA ILE A 230 9.13 -14.98 12.65
C ILE A 230 9.92 -14.56 13.88
N ARG A 231 9.53 -13.46 14.54
CA ARG A 231 10.21 -12.94 15.73
C ARG A 231 10.23 -13.95 16.88
N LYS A 232 9.12 -14.64 17.14
CA LYS A 232 9.01 -15.62 18.23
C LYS A 232 9.62 -16.99 17.90
N SER A 233 9.93 -17.25 16.63
CA SER A 233 10.24 -18.60 16.17
C SER A 233 11.45 -19.23 16.85
N LEU A 234 12.56 -18.49 16.97
CA LEU A 234 13.83 -18.99 17.51
C LEU A 234 14.42 -18.13 18.65
N PHE A 235 13.84 -16.97 18.93
CA PHE A 235 14.34 -16.03 19.93
C PHE A 235 14.46 -16.67 21.33
N GLY A 236 15.66 -16.61 21.91
CA GLY A 236 15.96 -17.11 23.26
C GLY A 236 16.04 -18.64 23.38
N LYS A 237 16.04 -19.38 22.26
CA LYS A 237 16.17 -20.85 22.29
C LYS A 237 17.63 -21.27 22.45
N SER A 238 17.88 -22.24 23.33
CA SER A 238 19.24 -22.69 23.68
C SER A 238 19.87 -23.71 22.72
N ASN A 239 19.06 -24.42 21.90
CA ASN A 239 19.52 -25.49 21.00
C ASN A 239 19.19 -25.20 19.52
N VAL A 240 19.59 -24.03 19.02
CA VAL A 240 19.34 -23.63 17.63
C VAL A 240 20.39 -24.25 16.70
N SER A 241 19.94 -25.10 15.76
CA SER A 241 20.83 -25.72 14.78
C SER A 241 21.04 -24.82 13.54
N HIS A 242 22.10 -25.09 12.76
CA HIS A 242 22.29 -24.42 11.46
C HIS A 242 21.11 -24.61 10.49
N THR A 243 20.40 -25.75 10.59
CA THR A 243 19.23 -26.02 9.75
C THR A 243 18.05 -25.14 10.16
N ASP A 244 17.87 -24.90 11.46
CA ASP A 244 16.84 -24.00 11.97
C ASP A 244 17.09 -22.56 11.50
N ILE A 245 18.34 -22.11 11.55
CA ILE A 245 18.76 -20.78 11.07
C ILE A 245 18.50 -20.63 9.57
N GLU A 246 18.85 -21.64 8.75
CA GLU A 246 18.61 -21.60 7.31
C GLU A 246 17.11 -21.62 6.99
N ASN A 247 16.30 -22.37 7.75
CA ASN A 247 14.85 -22.36 7.63
C ASN A 247 14.23 -21.01 7.99
N LEU A 248 14.69 -20.37 9.07
CA LEU A 248 14.24 -19.04 9.48
C LEU A 248 14.60 -17.99 8.43
N ALA A 249 15.86 -17.96 7.98
CA ALA A 249 16.30 -17.04 6.94
C ALA A 249 15.47 -17.21 5.66
N ARG A 250 15.19 -18.45 5.25
CA ARG A 250 14.33 -18.74 4.10
C ARG A 250 12.89 -18.27 4.31
N ARG A 251 12.33 -18.43 5.51
CA ARG A 251 10.99 -17.92 5.84
C ARG A 251 10.93 -16.40 5.67
N ILE A 252 11.93 -15.69 6.20
CA ILE A 252 12.03 -14.22 6.05
C ILE A 252 12.20 -13.83 4.59
N GLN A 253 13.07 -14.51 3.83
CA GLN A 253 13.26 -14.25 2.39
C GLN A 253 11.95 -14.38 1.61
N ASN A 254 11.18 -15.46 1.88
CA ASN A 254 9.89 -15.68 1.25
C ASN A 254 8.86 -14.62 1.68
N ALA A 255 8.81 -14.25 2.96
CA ALA A 255 7.92 -13.21 3.46
C ALA A 255 8.24 -11.85 2.84
N LEU A 256 9.52 -11.46 2.75
CA LEU A 256 9.95 -10.23 2.08
C LEU A 256 9.55 -10.20 0.60
N TRP A 257 9.62 -11.35 -0.09
CA TRP A 257 9.18 -11.44 -1.48
C TRP A 257 7.66 -11.40 -1.62
N GLY A 258 6.94 -12.18 -0.81
CA GLY A 258 5.48 -12.28 -0.87
C GLY A 258 4.77 -10.99 -0.49
N TYR A 259 5.31 -10.25 0.48
CA TYR A 259 4.74 -9.00 0.97
C TYR A 259 5.46 -7.74 0.48
N LYS A 260 6.25 -7.83 -0.60
CA LYS A 260 7.06 -6.70 -1.08
C LYS A 260 6.25 -5.43 -1.38
N GLU A 261 5.03 -5.57 -1.88
CA GLU A 261 4.14 -4.45 -2.18
C GLU A 261 3.66 -3.73 -0.91
N LEU A 262 3.56 -4.43 0.22
CA LEU A 262 3.25 -3.84 1.52
C LEU A 262 4.48 -3.20 2.18
N ILE A 263 5.64 -3.86 2.07
CA ILE A 263 6.88 -3.42 2.72
C ILE A 263 7.45 -2.17 2.02
N TRP A 264 7.37 -2.11 0.69
CA TRP A 264 7.88 -1.02 -0.12
C TRP A 264 6.72 -0.32 -0.84
N SER A 265 6.20 0.74 -0.23
CA SER A 265 5.11 1.54 -0.79
C SER A 265 5.47 2.30 -2.07
N VAL A 266 6.77 2.46 -2.36
CA VAL A 266 7.29 3.12 -3.57
C VAL A 266 8.41 2.26 -4.14
N ASN A 267 8.30 1.91 -5.43
CA ASN A 267 9.28 1.12 -6.19
C ASN A 267 9.72 -0.17 -5.47
N PRO A 268 8.79 -1.12 -5.24
CA PRO A 268 9.12 -2.42 -4.66
C PRO A 268 10.17 -3.14 -5.51
N PRO A 269 11.14 -3.86 -4.90
CA PRO A 269 12.16 -4.56 -5.66
C PRO A 269 11.58 -5.59 -6.63
N ASP A 270 12.13 -5.65 -7.84
CA ASP A 270 11.67 -6.51 -8.94
C ASP A 270 12.34 -7.90 -8.95
N ASN A 271 13.37 -8.11 -8.13
CA ASN A 271 14.14 -9.34 -8.07
C ASN A 271 14.42 -9.80 -6.62
N LEU A 272 14.71 -11.09 -6.45
CA LEU A 272 14.90 -11.72 -5.15
C LEU A 272 16.06 -11.11 -4.34
N LEU A 273 17.16 -10.70 -4.96
CA LEU A 273 18.28 -10.08 -4.24
C LEU A 273 17.93 -8.66 -3.77
N GLY A 274 17.06 -7.97 -4.52
CA GLY A 274 16.60 -6.63 -4.21
C GLY A 274 15.82 -6.55 -2.89
N VAL A 275 15.05 -7.60 -2.54
CA VAL A 275 14.29 -7.65 -1.28
C VAL A 275 15.14 -8.00 -0.06
N LEU A 276 16.36 -8.54 -0.23
CA LEU A 276 17.23 -8.96 0.89
C LEU A 276 17.91 -7.77 1.58
N LYS A 277 17.12 -7.01 2.32
CA LYS A 277 17.54 -5.80 3.03
C LYS A 277 17.40 -6.01 4.54
N PRO A 278 18.50 -6.32 5.26
CA PRO A 278 18.46 -6.57 6.70
C PRO A 278 17.79 -5.46 7.51
N GLN A 279 18.13 -4.19 7.20
CA GLN A 279 17.51 -3.01 7.81
C GLN A 279 15.97 -3.04 7.73
N LYS A 280 15.40 -3.49 6.61
CA LYS A 280 13.94 -3.56 6.48
C LYS A 280 13.34 -4.62 7.39
N VAL A 281 13.99 -5.76 7.56
CA VAL A 281 13.53 -6.76 8.54
C VAL A 281 13.62 -6.22 9.96
N ILE A 282 14.71 -5.53 10.32
CA ILE A 282 14.88 -4.88 11.63
C ILE A 282 13.72 -3.92 11.93
N GLU A 283 13.39 -3.03 10.99
CA GLU A 283 12.25 -2.11 11.10
C GLU A 283 10.92 -2.87 11.28
N LEU A 284 10.71 -3.96 10.54
CA LEU A 284 9.50 -4.81 10.64
C LEU A 284 9.40 -5.57 11.97
N LEU A 285 10.54 -5.90 12.60
CA LEU A 285 10.60 -6.47 13.94
C LEU A 285 10.40 -5.43 15.06
N ARG A 286 10.23 -4.15 14.67
CA ARG A 286 10.04 -2.98 15.53
C ARG A 286 11.29 -2.55 16.31
N TYR A 287 12.47 -2.86 15.78
CA TYR A 287 13.71 -2.27 16.28
C TYR A 287 13.96 -0.93 15.61
N ALA A 288 14.37 0.07 16.39
CA ALA A 288 14.91 1.30 15.85
C ALA A 288 16.29 1.02 15.24
N PHE A 289 16.52 1.54 14.03
CA PHE A 289 17.77 1.35 13.32
C PHE A 289 18.51 2.68 13.17
N HIS A 290 19.71 2.75 13.72
CA HIS A 290 20.55 3.93 13.71
C HIS A 290 21.90 3.68 13.04
N LYS A 291 22.46 4.74 12.47
CA LYS A 291 23.85 4.76 12.01
C LYS A 291 24.60 5.81 12.80
N ALA A 292 25.79 5.45 13.25
CA ALA A 292 26.72 6.38 13.90
C ALA A 292 28.07 6.32 13.17
N HIS A 293 28.84 7.40 13.24
CA HIS A 293 30.13 7.44 12.57
C HIS A 293 31.10 6.39 13.13
N THR A 294 31.19 6.31 14.45
CA THR A 294 31.92 5.30 15.20
C THR A 294 31.09 4.88 16.42
N LEU A 295 31.28 3.64 16.88
CA LEU A 295 30.68 3.12 18.11
C LEU A 295 31.70 3.00 19.24
N GLY A 296 32.93 3.49 19.02
CA GLY A 296 34.03 3.36 19.95
C GLY A 296 34.78 2.04 19.81
N VAL A 297 35.58 1.74 20.85
CA VAL A 297 36.37 0.51 20.95
C VAL A 297 35.98 -0.25 22.21
N ASN A 298 36.04 -1.58 22.15
CA ASN A 298 35.80 -2.44 23.31
C ASN A 298 36.99 -2.41 24.29
N GLU A 299 36.88 -3.15 25.42
CA GLU A 299 37.95 -3.23 26.44
C GLU A 299 39.26 -3.82 25.92
N GLN A 300 39.23 -4.54 24.80
CA GLN A 300 40.40 -5.13 24.12
C GLN A 300 40.98 -4.22 23.03
N GLY A 301 40.40 -3.03 22.82
CA GLY A 301 40.82 -2.07 21.81
C GLY A 301 40.31 -2.38 20.39
N GLU A 302 39.36 -3.30 20.23
CA GLU A 302 38.76 -3.63 18.93
C GLU A 302 37.64 -2.64 18.60
N GLU A 303 37.50 -2.27 17.32
CA GLU A 303 36.44 -1.34 16.91
C GLU A 303 35.08 -2.04 16.88
N ILE A 304 34.09 -1.41 17.50
CA ILE A 304 32.72 -1.93 17.54
C ILE A 304 32.03 -1.58 16.22
N ALA A 305 31.64 -2.60 15.45
CA ALA A 305 31.00 -2.44 14.15
C ALA A 305 29.46 -2.34 14.25
N GLY A 306 28.88 -2.96 15.26
CA GLY A 306 27.44 -2.99 15.51
C GLY A 306 27.13 -3.24 16.98
N ILE A 307 26.03 -2.64 17.45
CA ILE A 307 25.47 -2.84 18.79
C ILE A 307 23.98 -3.12 18.64
N ILE A 308 23.51 -4.15 19.34
CA ILE A 308 22.09 -4.41 19.56
C ILE A 308 21.78 -4.31 21.05
N ASN A 309 20.68 -3.62 21.35
CA ASN A 309 20.08 -3.58 22.67
C ASN A 309 18.63 -4.11 22.58
N ASN A 310 18.40 -5.24 23.25
CA ASN A 310 17.11 -5.94 23.27
C ASN A 310 16.14 -5.39 24.34
N GLU A 311 16.62 -4.57 25.29
CA GLU A 311 15.79 -3.91 26.30
C GLU A 311 15.05 -2.71 25.71
N ASP A 312 15.77 -1.87 24.95
CA ASP A 312 15.20 -0.66 24.33
C ASP A 312 14.83 -0.84 22.85
N TYR A 313 15.06 -2.03 22.28
CA TYR A 313 14.82 -2.36 20.87
C TYR A 313 15.58 -1.47 19.90
N THR A 314 16.87 -1.25 20.15
CA THR A 314 17.72 -0.46 19.25
C THR A 314 18.82 -1.30 18.61
N ILE A 315 19.11 -1.01 17.34
CA ILE A 315 20.30 -1.51 16.63
C ILE A 315 21.03 -0.32 16.04
N THR A 316 22.32 -0.21 16.36
CA THR A 316 23.20 0.84 15.84
C THR A 316 24.35 0.22 15.08
N ILE A 317 24.60 0.70 13.86
CA ILE A 317 25.71 0.24 13.00
C ILE A 317 26.68 1.39 12.75
N SER A 318 27.98 1.09 12.77
CA SER A 318 29.00 2.06 12.37
C SER A 318 29.02 2.26 10.85
N ASP A 319 29.04 3.52 10.39
CA ASP A 319 29.08 3.87 8.97
C ASP A 319 30.49 4.14 8.40
N MET A 320 31.54 4.04 9.22
CA MET A 320 32.93 4.20 8.78
C MET A 320 33.42 3.07 7.85
N TYR A 321 32.70 1.95 7.81
CA TYR A 321 33.05 0.77 7.03
C TYR A 321 32.54 0.80 5.59
N LYS A 322 33.10 -0.06 4.74
CA LYS A 322 32.63 -0.23 3.36
C LYS A 322 31.19 -0.76 3.32
N PRO A 323 30.41 -0.46 2.26
CA PRO A 323 29.00 -0.86 2.18
C PRO A 323 28.72 -2.37 2.33
N ASP A 324 29.63 -3.22 1.86
CA ASP A 324 29.55 -4.68 1.98
C ASP A 324 29.72 -5.16 3.43
N VAL A 325 30.64 -4.53 4.17
CA VAL A 325 30.83 -4.77 5.61
C VAL A 325 29.61 -4.30 6.38
N ILE A 326 29.14 -3.07 6.16
CA ILE A 326 27.92 -2.53 6.79
C ILE A 326 26.73 -3.47 6.55
N LYS A 327 26.53 -3.95 5.32
CA LYS A 327 25.44 -4.84 4.97
C LYS A 327 25.51 -6.17 5.72
N PHE A 328 26.70 -6.75 5.83
CA PHE A 328 26.91 -8.00 6.56
C PHE A 328 26.74 -7.81 8.07
N THR A 329 27.34 -6.78 8.65
CA THR A 329 27.15 -6.39 10.06
C THR A 329 25.67 -6.18 10.38
N THR A 330 24.92 -5.47 9.52
CA THR A 330 23.48 -5.28 9.73
C THR A 330 22.70 -6.60 9.70
N ALA A 331 23.07 -7.54 8.82
CA ALA A 331 22.46 -8.87 8.78
C ALA A 331 22.83 -9.72 10.01
N HIS A 332 24.02 -9.51 10.56
CA HIS A 332 24.50 -10.15 11.78
C HIS A 332 23.73 -9.65 13.00
N GLU A 333 23.56 -8.33 13.18
CA GLU A 333 22.73 -7.78 14.26
C GLU A 333 21.27 -8.23 14.17
N LEU A 334 20.74 -8.32 12.95
CA LEU A 334 19.43 -8.93 12.72
C LEU A 334 19.38 -10.40 13.18
N GLY A 335 20.48 -11.14 13.01
CA GLY A 335 20.64 -12.49 13.55
C GLY A 335 20.50 -12.51 15.06
N HIS A 336 21.16 -11.60 15.78
CA HIS A 336 20.99 -11.47 17.23
C HIS A 336 19.55 -11.13 17.62
N ALA A 337 18.92 -10.17 16.94
CA ALA A 337 17.53 -9.78 17.20
C ALA A 337 16.51 -10.93 17.03
N LEU A 338 16.86 -11.94 16.21
CA LEU A 338 15.98 -13.08 15.92
C LEU A 338 16.28 -14.32 16.77
N LEU A 339 17.50 -14.46 17.29
CA LEU A 339 17.98 -15.70 17.89
C LEU A 339 18.29 -15.56 19.39
N HIS A 340 18.75 -14.40 19.85
CA HIS A 340 19.38 -14.25 21.16
C HIS A 340 18.66 -13.25 22.06
N ASP A 341 18.47 -13.58 23.33
CA ASP A 341 17.72 -12.80 24.33
C ASP A 341 18.61 -11.98 25.28
N LYS A 342 19.93 -11.96 25.05
CA LYS A 342 20.88 -11.15 25.83
C LYS A 342 20.56 -9.66 25.67
N ILE A 343 20.75 -8.91 26.76
CA ILE A 343 20.37 -7.49 26.84
C ILE A 343 21.15 -6.65 25.82
N GLU A 344 22.47 -6.78 25.81
CA GLU A 344 23.35 -6.03 24.91
C GLU A 344 24.39 -6.97 24.31
N LEU A 345 24.61 -6.84 23.01
CA LEU A 345 25.60 -7.61 22.24
C LEU A 345 26.35 -6.68 21.30
N HIS A 346 27.65 -6.93 21.14
CA HIS A 346 28.56 -6.14 20.32
C HIS A 346 29.20 -7.03 19.27
N ARG A 347 29.35 -6.48 18.07
CA ARG A 347 30.16 -7.10 17.01
C ARG A 347 31.50 -6.39 16.90
N ASP A 348 32.52 -7.01 17.45
CA ASP A 348 33.88 -6.46 17.52
C ASP A 348 34.73 -6.88 16.31
N LEU A 349 35.52 -5.93 15.77
CA LEU A 349 36.46 -6.17 14.67
C LEU A 349 37.89 -5.86 15.11
N PRO A 350 38.85 -6.80 14.94
CA PRO A 350 40.25 -6.57 15.31
C PRO A 350 40.87 -5.41 14.52
N LEU A 351 41.61 -4.52 15.20
CA LEU A 351 42.32 -3.39 14.59
C LEU A 351 43.42 -3.81 13.59
N ASP A 352 43.98 -5.00 13.77
CA ASP A 352 45.09 -5.54 12.96
C ASP A 352 44.64 -6.61 11.93
N GLY A 353 43.35 -6.93 11.89
CA GLY A 353 42.79 -7.95 11.00
C GLY A 353 43.24 -9.38 11.30
N SER A 354 43.78 -9.66 12.50
CA SER A 354 44.16 -11.00 12.91
C SER A 354 42.93 -11.83 13.29
N ASP A 355 42.83 -13.06 12.76
CA ASP A 355 41.85 -14.05 13.21
C ASP A 355 42.27 -14.51 14.61
N ILE A 356 41.63 -14.01 15.66
CA ILE A 356 41.81 -14.57 17.01
C ILE A 356 41.06 -15.92 17.03
N GLU A 357 41.77 -16.99 16.65
CA GLU A 357 41.33 -18.39 16.59
C GLU A 357 40.96 -19.03 17.95
N ARG A 358 40.64 -18.25 19.00
CA ARG A 358 40.32 -18.80 20.33
C ARG A 358 38.86 -18.55 20.72
N TYR A 359 38.08 -19.62 20.60
CA TYR A 359 36.74 -19.83 21.21
C TYR A 359 35.74 -18.69 20.98
N ARG A 360 35.24 -18.59 19.75
CA ARG A 360 34.17 -17.64 19.40
C ARG A 360 32.85 -18.07 20.08
N PRO A 361 32.11 -17.16 20.74
CA PRO A 361 30.82 -17.49 21.35
C PRO A 361 29.86 -18.13 20.34
N ILE A 362 29.00 -19.04 20.80
CA ILE A 362 28.07 -19.74 19.91
C ILE A 362 27.09 -18.76 19.24
N GLU A 363 26.72 -17.68 19.95
CA GLU A 363 25.83 -16.63 19.47
C GLU A 363 26.43 -15.90 18.27
N GLU A 364 27.73 -15.60 18.29
CA GLU A 364 28.46 -14.98 17.17
C GLU A 364 28.47 -15.89 15.94
N ILE A 365 28.67 -17.20 16.15
CA ILE A 365 28.65 -18.20 15.07
C ILE A 365 27.26 -18.29 14.46
N GLN A 366 26.21 -18.30 15.29
CA GLN A 366 24.82 -18.37 14.85
C GLN A 366 24.40 -17.09 14.11
N ALA A 367 24.80 -15.91 14.59
CA ALA A 367 24.52 -14.63 13.93
C ALA A 367 25.25 -14.51 12.57
N ASP A 368 26.53 -14.89 12.50
CA ASP A 368 27.27 -14.95 11.23
C ASP A 368 26.65 -15.96 10.26
N LYS A 369 26.23 -17.12 10.78
CA LYS A 369 25.54 -18.13 9.97
C LYS A 369 24.26 -17.54 9.39
N PHE A 370 23.44 -16.89 10.21
CA PHE A 370 22.21 -16.22 9.79
C PHE A 370 22.50 -15.17 8.72
N ALA A 371 23.47 -14.27 8.96
CA ALA A 371 23.86 -13.23 8.01
C ALA A 371 24.26 -13.81 6.65
N ALA A 372 25.07 -14.87 6.64
CA ALA A 372 25.50 -15.55 5.43
C ALA A 372 24.33 -16.19 4.67
N VAL A 373 23.45 -16.94 5.34
CA VAL A 373 22.33 -17.61 4.65
C VAL A 373 21.22 -16.63 4.23
N PHE A 374 21.02 -15.53 4.99
CA PHE A 374 20.06 -14.49 4.68
C PHE A 374 20.49 -13.71 3.44
N LEU A 375 21.74 -13.25 3.39
CA LEU A 375 22.28 -12.45 2.30
C LEU A 375 22.64 -13.27 1.06
N MET A 376 23.02 -14.54 1.23
CA MET A 376 23.45 -15.42 0.15
C MET A 376 22.62 -16.73 0.15
N PRO A 377 21.35 -16.67 -0.31
CA PRO A 377 20.46 -17.83 -0.29
C PRO A 377 21.01 -18.95 -1.18
N LYS A 378 21.02 -20.18 -0.66
CA LYS A 378 21.62 -21.35 -1.33
C LYS A 378 21.20 -21.48 -2.79
N LYS A 379 19.90 -21.43 -3.07
CA LYS A 379 19.35 -21.59 -4.43
C LYS A 379 19.92 -20.56 -5.41
N ILE A 380 20.02 -19.29 -4.97
CA ILE A 380 20.49 -18.19 -5.82
C ILE A 380 22.00 -18.28 -6.03
N VAL A 381 22.77 -18.59 -4.98
CA VAL A 381 24.24 -18.75 -5.10
C VAL A 381 24.57 -19.89 -6.07
N VAL A 382 23.95 -21.06 -5.90
CA VAL A 382 24.20 -22.23 -6.76
C VAL A 382 23.84 -21.92 -8.22
N GLN A 383 22.69 -21.27 -8.45
CA GLN A 383 22.26 -20.87 -9.78
C GLN A 383 23.26 -19.90 -10.42
N LEU A 384 23.58 -18.80 -9.76
CA LEU A 384 24.49 -17.77 -10.28
C LEU A 384 25.92 -18.30 -10.48
N PHE A 385 26.35 -19.23 -9.64
CA PHE A 385 27.63 -19.95 -9.80
C PHE A 385 27.61 -20.78 -11.07
N TYR A 386 26.58 -21.61 -11.27
CA TYR A 386 26.46 -22.45 -12.46
C TYR A 386 26.37 -21.62 -13.75
N GLU A 387 25.61 -20.52 -13.75
CA GLU A 387 25.51 -19.62 -14.91
C GLU A 387 26.87 -19.05 -15.33
N ARG A 388 27.74 -18.75 -14.36
CA ARG A 388 29.08 -18.16 -14.59
C ARG A 388 30.13 -19.18 -15.00
N PHE A 389 30.20 -20.30 -14.28
CA PHE A 389 31.28 -21.26 -14.43
C PHE A 389 30.88 -22.50 -15.24
N GLN A 390 29.59 -22.68 -15.56
CA GLN A 390 29.05 -23.82 -16.32
C GLN A 390 29.44 -25.20 -15.73
N ILE A 391 29.71 -25.23 -14.44
CA ILE A 391 30.10 -26.42 -13.67
C ILE A 391 29.37 -26.40 -12.32
N LYS A 392 29.09 -27.58 -11.78
CA LYS A 392 28.43 -27.73 -10.47
C LYS A 392 29.40 -27.54 -9.31
N ARG A 393 30.68 -27.87 -9.54
CA ARG A 393 31.75 -27.80 -8.55
C ARG A 393 33.05 -27.41 -9.24
N PHE A 394 33.77 -26.44 -8.68
CA PHE A 394 35.04 -25.99 -9.22
C PHE A 394 36.18 -26.80 -8.61
N THR A 395 37.00 -27.40 -9.48
CA THR A 395 38.27 -28.06 -9.14
C THR A 395 39.38 -27.51 -10.04
N ILE A 396 40.63 -27.49 -9.55
CA ILE A 396 41.77 -27.05 -10.37
C ILE A 396 42.24 -28.22 -11.25
N ASN A 397 41.97 -28.11 -12.55
CA ASN A 397 42.48 -29.00 -13.60
C ASN A 397 42.85 -28.19 -14.85
N GLU A 398 43.47 -28.81 -15.85
CA GLU A 398 43.91 -28.09 -17.05
C GLU A 398 42.77 -27.42 -17.83
N ASN A 399 41.57 -27.99 -17.80
CA ASN A 399 40.41 -27.40 -18.47
C ASN A 399 39.93 -26.16 -17.72
N THR A 400 39.69 -26.24 -16.41
CA THR A 400 39.23 -25.10 -15.61
C THR A 400 40.27 -23.99 -15.53
N ALA A 401 41.55 -24.33 -15.53
CA ALA A 401 42.64 -23.37 -15.57
C ALA A 401 42.71 -22.62 -16.90
N ARG A 402 42.60 -23.34 -18.03
CA ARG A 402 42.57 -22.73 -19.37
C ARG A 402 41.40 -21.75 -19.52
N LEU A 403 40.23 -22.09 -18.97
CA LEU A 403 39.05 -21.21 -18.98
C LEU A 403 39.21 -19.96 -18.10
N LEU A 404 40.25 -19.90 -17.26
CA LEU A 404 40.70 -18.72 -16.51
C LEU A 404 41.94 -18.05 -17.13
N ASP A 405 42.28 -18.38 -18.37
CA ASP A 405 43.49 -17.91 -19.07
C ASP A 405 44.79 -18.19 -18.28
N SER A 406 44.88 -19.36 -17.64
CA SER A 406 46.07 -19.81 -16.89
C SER A 406 46.31 -21.32 -17.08
N THR A 407 47.37 -21.85 -16.47
CA THR A 407 47.65 -23.30 -16.43
C THR A 407 47.36 -23.87 -15.04
N ALA A 408 47.10 -25.18 -14.93
CA ALA A 408 46.82 -25.76 -13.61
C ALA A 408 48.03 -25.62 -12.66
N HIS A 409 49.26 -25.66 -13.19
CA HIS A 409 50.48 -25.41 -12.45
C HIS A 409 50.54 -24.00 -11.86
N GLU A 410 50.27 -22.97 -12.66
CA GLU A 410 50.27 -21.58 -12.22
C GLU A 410 49.20 -21.29 -11.17
N LEU A 411 47.99 -21.84 -11.34
CA LEU A 411 46.92 -21.70 -10.35
C LEU A 411 47.27 -22.37 -9.03
N ARG A 412 47.81 -23.60 -9.05
CA ARG A 412 48.24 -24.30 -7.82
C ARG A 412 49.38 -23.58 -7.10
N LYS A 413 50.22 -22.84 -7.81
CA LYS A 413 51.25 -21.99 -7.20
C LYS A 413 50.67 -20.76 -6.49
N LYS A 414 49.58 -20.19 -7.02
CA LYS A 414 48.90 -19.00 -6.45
C LYS A 414 47.94 -19.36 -5.31
N VAL A 415 47.39 -20.57 -5.32
CA VAL A 415 46.30 -21.01 -4.44
C VAL A 415 46.80 -22.13 -3.52
N LYS A 416 47.13 -21.80 -2.26
CA LYS A 416 47.82 -22.72 -1.34
C LYS A 416 46.88 -23.63 -0.55
N ASN A 417 45.61 -23.25 -0.44
CA ASN A 417 44.61 -24.01 0.29
C ASN A 417 43.20 -23.79 -0.32
N LYS A 418 42.20 -24.52 0.20
CA LYS A 418 40.81 -24.40 -0.23
C LYS A 418 40.29 -22.96 -0.13
N ARG A 419 40.63 -22.23 0.92
CA ARG A 419 40.17 -20.85 1.15
C ARG A 419 40.71 -19.87 0.10
N ASP A 420 41.97 -20.00 -0.28
CA ASP A 420 42.55 -19.22 -1.38
C ASP A 420 41.81 -19.49 -2.70
N LEU A 421 41.39 -20.73 -2.95
CA LEU A 421 40.63 -21.10 -4.15
C LEU A 421 39.26 -20.44 -4.11
N SER A 422 38.57 -20.56 -2.99
CA SER A 422 37.26 -19.95 -2.76
C SER A 422 37.30 -18.43 -2.92
N ARG A 423 38.32 -17.74 -2.38
CA ARG A 423 38.52 -16.29 -2.57
C ARG A 423 38.74 -15.92 -4.02
N MET A 424 39.54 -16.72 -4.74
CA MET A 424 39.79 -16.51 -6.17
C MET A 424 38.49 -16.61 -6.97
N ILE A 425 37.67 -17.64 -6.72
CA ILE A 425 36.38 -17.84 -7.40
C ILE A 425 35.34 -16.79 -6.98
N ALA A 426 35.28 -16.41 -5.71
CA ALA A 426 34.37 -15.39 -5.20
C ALA A 426 34.58 -14.01 -5.89
N LYS A 427 35.83 -13.64 -6.15
CA LYS A 427 36.21 -12.38 -6.83
C LYS A 427 36.37 -12.51 -8.35
N CYS A 428 36.20 -13.71 -8.89
CA CYS A 428 36.37 -13.97 -10.32
C CYS A 428 35.28 -13.22 -11.11
N GLY A 429 35.69 -12.42 -12.09
CA GLY A 429 34.80 -11.66 -12.99
C GLY A 429 34.92 -12.07 -14.45
N TYR A 430 35.51 -13.23 -14.72
CA TYR A 430 35.78 -13.70 -16.07
C TYR A 430 36.00 -15.23 -16.08
N TYR A 431 35.35 -15.93 -17.00
CA TYR A 431 35.55 -17.36 -17.23
C TYR A 431 35.13 -17.72 -18.67
N ASN A 432 35.88 -18.59 -19.34
CA ASN A 432 35.58 -19.06 -20.70
C ASN A 432 35.37 -17.92 -21.71
N SER A 433 36.27 -16.93 -21.73
CA SER A 433 36.17 -15.75 -22.60
C SER A 433 34.91 -14.90 -22.41
N ARG A 434 34.25 -15.03 -21.26
CA ARG A 434 33.05 -14.25 -20.91
C ARG A 434 33.31 -13.42 -19.66
N PRO A 435 33.36 -12.08 -19.76
CA PRO A 435 33.36 -11.23 -18.58
C PRO A 435 31.98 -11.23 -17.91
N PHE A 436 31.96 -11.16 -16.59
CA PHE A 436 30.74 -11.05 -15.79
C PHE A 436 31.03 -10.38 -14.45
N ASP A 437 29.99 -9.90 -13.76
CA ASP A 437 30.14 -9.46 -12.38
C ASP A 437 30.41 -10.66 -11.46
N SER A 438 31.40 -10.51 -10.57
CA SER A 438 31.76 -11.54 -9.59
C SER A 438 30.62 -11.81 -8.61
N LEU A 439 30.60 -13.01 -8.03
CA LEU A 439 29.59 -13.38 -7.04
C LEU A 439 29.63 -12.42 -5.84
N SER A 440 30.81 -12.07 -5.32
CA SER A 440 30.91 -11.10 -4.22
C SER A 440 30.29 -9.73 -4.57
N LYS A 441 30.46 -9.27 -5.82
CA LYS A 441 29.90 -8.01 -6.31
C LYS A 441 28.39 -8.04 -6.43
N ILE A 442 27.82 -9.13 -6.93
CA ILE A 442 26.37 -9.30 -7.11
C ILE A 442 25.63 -9.35 -5.77
N PHE A 443 26.16 -10.12 -4.83
CA PHE A 443 25.58 -10.23 -3.50
C PHE A 443 25.91 -9.01 -2.61
N GLN A 444 26.86 -8.17 -3.03
CA GLN A 444 27.36 -7.00 -2.30
C GLN A 444 27.86 -7.40 -0.89
N VAL A 445 28.68 -8.43 -0.86
CA VAL A 445 29.31 -8.97 0.35
C VAL A 445 30.82 -9.04 0.14
N SER A 446 31.58 -9.15 1.22
CA SER A 446 33.03 -9.27 1.13
C SER A 446 33.43 -10.55 0.37
N ILE A 447 34.63 -10.51 -0.23
CA ILE A 447 35.20 -11.70 -0.90
C ILE A 447 35.31 -12.87 0.09
N GLU A 448 35.64 -12.57 1.35
CA GLU A 448 35.75 -13.58 2.41
C GLU A 448 34.41 -14.24 2.71
N ALA A 449 33.35 -13.47 2.91
CA ALA A 449 32.02 -13.99 3.21
C ALA A 449 31.50 -14.88 2.06
N MET A 450 31.69 -14.45 0.82
CA MET A 450 31.34 -15.27 -0.35
C MET A 450 32.20 -16.54 -0.45
N ALA A 451 33.51 -16.46 -0.17
CA ALA A 451 34.40 -17.61 -0.17
C ALA A 451 33.95 -18.67 0.85
N ILE A 452 33.64 -18.26 2.08
CA ILE A 452 33.06 -19.14 3.12
C ILE A 452 31.78 -19.78 2.59
N ARG A 453 30.87 -18.99 2.02
CA ARG A 453 29.59 -19.51 1.54
C ARG A 453 29.74 -20.52 0.41
N LEU A 454 30.68 -20.33 -0.51
CA LEU A 454 30.98 -21.29 -1.56
C LEU A 454 31.50 -22.63 -1.00
N GLU A 455 32.27 -22.60 0.08
CA GLU A 455 32.73 -23.81 0.77
C GLU A 455 31.61 -24.53 1.51
N GLU A 456 30.76 -23.78 2.22
CA GLU A 456 29.59 -24.34 2.92
C GLU A 456 28.60 -25.03 1.98
N LEU A 457 28.47 -24.50 0.76
CA LEU A 457 27.61 -25.06 -0.28
C LEU A 457 28.30 -26.14 -1.11
N GLU A 458 29.53 -26.52 -0.73
CA GLU A 458 30.33 -27.54 -1.40
C GLU A 458 30.59 -27.27 -2.89
N LEU A 459 30.60 -26.00 -3.29
CA LEU A 459 30.81 -25.57 -4.69
C LEU A 459 32.29 -25.55 -5.09
N ILE A 460 33.20 -25.64 -4.11
CA ILE A 460 34.65 -25.67 -4.29
C ILE A 460 35.20 -26.99 -3.75
N GLU A 461 36.04 -27.64 -4.56
CA GLU A 461 36.82 -28.82 -4.20
C GLU A 461 38.29 -28.55 -4.55
N TYR A 462 39.16 -28.69 -3.55
CA TYR A 462 40.57 -28.31 -3.62
C TYR A 462 41.48 -29.53 -3.79
#